data_AF-A0A534SKE4-F1
#
_entry.id   AF-A0A534SKE4-F1
#
_cell.length_a   1.000
_cell.length_b   1.000
_cell.length_c   1.000
_cell.angle_alpha   90.00
_cell.angle_beta   90.00
_cell.angle_gamma   90.00
#
_symmetry.space_group_name_H-M   'P 1'
#
loop_
_entity.id
_entity.type
_entity.pdbx_description
1 polymer ?
#
loop_
_entity_poly.entity_id
_entity_poly.type
_entity_poly.pdbx_seq_one_letter_code
_entity_poly.pdbx_strand_id
1 'polypeptide(L)'
;MTKFRVLLFAGSLSAASAGATTVADCQRVVAQFEAHVGRLALAGRDQPDVQRKLAEAAAPRASMAERLQKLRELSERAGALEAQGKVSRFDADRLARGAEAAMLCLQRVREGR
;
A
#
# COMPACT_ATOMS: atom_id res chain seq x y z
N MET A 1 41.90 -22.72 8.35
CA MET A 1 41.44 -21.70 9.30
C MET A 1 40.67 -20.63 8.55
N THR A 2 39.41 -20.53 8.97
CA THR A 2 38.27 -19.68 8.60
C THR A 2 38.59 -18.23 8.23
N LYS A 3 37.85 -17.66 7.28
CA LYS A 3 37.36 -16.27 7.34
C LYS A 3 36.10 -16.10 6.49
N PHE A 4 34.95 -16.35 7.14
CA PHE A 4 33.62 -15.99 6.67
C PHE A 4 33.54 -14.48 6.48
N ARG A 5 33.37 -14.00 5.24
CA ARG A 5 32.95 -12.63 4.95
C ARG A 5 31.43 -12.59 4.95
N VAL A 6 30.85 -12.37 6.13
CA VAL A 6 29.44 -12.00 6.27
C VAL A 6 29.33 -10.52 5.93
N LEU A 7 28.90 -10.21 4.71
CA LEU A 7 28.41 -8.88 4.34
C LEU A 7 27.04 -8.70 5.01
N LEU A 8 27.06 -8.17 6.23
CA LEU A 8 25.90 -7.56 6.87
C LEU A 8 25.54 -6.31 6.07
N PHE A 9 24.68 -6.44 5.06
CA PHE A 9 23.86 -5.32 4.62
C PHE A 9 22.85 -5.07 5.74
N ALA A 10 23.28 -4.24 6.69
CA ALA A 10 22.41 -3.59 7.64
C ALA A 10 21.41 -2.75 6.84
N GLY A 11 20.23 -3.32 6.60
CA GLY A 11 19.06 -2.57 6.24
C GLY A 11 18.78 -1.61 7.38
N SER A 12 19.24 -0.37 7.24
CA SER A 12 18.79 0.73 8.07
C SER A 12 17.29 0.90 7.79
N LEU A 13 16.47 0.19 8.57
CA LEU A 13 15.13 0.68 8.90
C LEU A 13 15.38 1.99 9.64
N SER A 14 15.41 3.09 8.89
CA SER A 14 15.31 4.42 9.46
C SER A 14 14.10 4.40 10.38
N ALA A 15 14.35 4.56 11.68
CA ALA A 15 13.34 4.87 12.65
C ALA A 15 12.59 6.09 12.09
N ALA A 16 11.40 5.86 11.55
CA ALA A 16 10.47 6.90 11.20
C ALA A 16 10.12 7.58 12.52
N SER A 17 10.79 8.70 12.77
CA SER A 17 10.52 9.63 13.85
C SER A 17 9.01 9.80 13.99
N ALA A 18 8.52 9.69 15.22
CA ALA A 18 7.15 9.99 15.63
C ALA A 18 6.84 11.50 15.49
N GLY A 19 7.05 12.06 14.30
CA GLY A 19 6.74 13.42 13.91
C GLY A 19 5.57 13.39 12.94
N ALA A 20 4.59 14.27 13.19
CA ALA A 20 3.40 14.54 12.39
C ALA A 20 3.43 13.87 11.00
N THR A 21 2.63 12.82 10.85
CA THR A 21 2.45 12.15 9.56
C THR A 21 1.97 13.21 8.58
N THR A 22 2.80 13.63 7.61
CA THR A 22 2.39 14.65 6.65
C THR A 22 1.58 14.01 5.51
N VAL A 23 0.77 14.80 4.79
CA VAL A 23 0.10 14.33 3.57
C VAL A 23 1.11 13.69 2.60
N ALA A 24 2.31 14.26 2.51
CA ALA A 24 3.38 13.78 1.64
C ALA A 24 3.95 12.43 2.09
N ASP A 25 4.06 12.17 3.39
CA ASP A 25 4.49 10.87 3.90
C ASP A 25 3.43 9.80 3.65
N CYS A 26 2.14 10.13 3.81
CA CYS A 26 1.07 9.21 3.45
C CYS A 26 0.99 8.95 1.94
N GLN A 27 1.23 9.95 1.09
CA GLN A 27 1.37 9.74 -0.35
C GLN A 27 2.53 8.80 -0.68
N ARG A 28 3.65 8.90 0.04
CA ARG A 28 4.80 7.99 -0.12
C ARG A 28 4.45 6.56 0.27
N VAL A 29 3.67 6.36 1.33
CA VAL A 29 3.14 5.03 1.73
C VAL A 29 2.21 4.46 0.65
N VAL A 30 1.31 5.28 0.10
CA VAL A 30 0.42 4.86 -1.00
C VAL A 30 1.24 4.49 -2.25
N ALA A 31 2.25 5.27 -2.61
CA ALA A 31 3.12 4.99 -3.76
C ALA A 31 3.99 3.73 -3.57
N GLN A 32 4.49 3.49 -2.36
CA GLN A 32 5.19 2.24 -2.02
C GLN A 32 4.25 1.03 -2.10
N PHE A 33 3.01 1.19 -1.67
CA PHE A 33 1.99 0.17 -1.78
C PHE A 33 1.62 -0.09 -3.26
N GLU A 34 1.47 0.94 -4.08
CA GLU A 34 1.27 0.82 -5.54
C GLU A 34 2.40 0.01 -6.20
N ALA A 35 3.66 0.35 -5.92
CA ALA A 35 4.81 -0.38 -6.43
C ALA A 35 4.82 -1.85 -5.98
N HIS A 36 4.31 -2.13 -4.77
CA HIS A 36 4.21 -3.48 -4.24
C HIS A 36 3.08 -4.27 -4.91
N VAL A 37 1.92 -3.66 -5.13
CA VAL A 37 0.77 -4.26 -5.82
C VAL A 37 1.06 -4.49 -7.29
N GLY A 38 1.85 -3.62 -7.92
CA GLY A 38 2.35 -3.83 -9.29
C GLY A 38 3.11 -5.15 -9.48
N ARG A 39 3.67 -5.71 -8.38
CA ARG A 39 4.38 -7.01 -8.37
C ARG A 39 3.47 -8.19 -8.04
N LEU A 40 2.21 -7.98 -7.67
CA LEU A 40 1.26 -9.06 -7.43
C LEU A 40 0.84 -9.69 -8.76
N ALA A 41 0.82 -11.02 -8.79
CA ALA A 41 0.27 -11.80 -9.91
C ALA A 41 -1.26 -11.76 -9.84
N LEU A 42 -1.84 -10.63 -10.23
CA LEU A 42 -3.29 -10.46 -10.38
C LEU A 42 -3.71 -11.08 -11.72
N ALA A 43 -4.76 -11.89 -11.74
CA ALA A 43 -5.25 -12.49 -12.97
C ALA A 43 -5.91 -11.46 -13.92
N GLY A 44 -5.51 -11.45 -15.20
CA GLY A 44 -6.27 -10.84 -16.30
C GLY A 44 -6.58 -9.35 -16.17
N ARG A 45 -7.87 -8.97 -16.33
CA ARG A 45 -8.32 -7.56 -16.40
C ARG A 45 -8.30 -6.84 -15.05
N ASP A 46 -8.12 -7.55 -13.94
CA ASP A 46 -8.17 -6.98 -12.60
C ASP A 46 -6.85 -6.27 -12.23
N GLN A 47 -5.71 -6.72 -12.79
CA GLN A 47 -4.41 -6.09 -12.57
C GLN A 47 -4.35 -4.61 -12.96
N PRO A 48 -4.68 -4.22 -14.21
CA PRO A 48 -4.63 -2.82 -14.62
C PRO A 48 -5.66 -1.95 -13.86
N ASP A 49 -6.80 -2.53 -13.47
CA ASP A 49 -7.84 -1.79 -12.76
C ASP A 49 -7.49 -1.53 -11.29
N VAL A 50 -6.88 -2.50 -10.60
CA VAL A 50 -6.33 -2.32 -9.25
C VAL A 50 -5.19 -1.31 -9.26
N GLN A 51 -4.27 -1.42 -10.23
CA GLN A 51 -3.18 -0.44 -10.39
C GLN A 51 -3.71 0.96 -10.66
N ARG A 52 -4.69 1.11 -11.55
CA ARG A 52 -5.32 2.41 -11.83
C ARG A 52 -5.94 3.03 -10.57
N LYS A 53 -6.69 2.26 -9.78
CA LYS A 53 -7.29 2.78 -8.54
C LYS A 53 -6.26 3.19 -7.50
N LEU A 54 -5.12 2.49 -7.44
CA LEU A 54 -3.99 2.87 -6.59
C LEU A 54 -3.32 4.16 -7.07
N ALA A 55 -3.07 4.29 -8.37
CA ALA A 55 -2.52 5.50 -8.96
C ALA A 55 -3.46 6.71 -8.75
N GLU A 56 -4.78 6.52 -8.89
CA GLU A 56 -5.80 7.53 -8.58
C GLU A 56 -5.78 7.93 -7.10
N ALA A 57 -5.63 6.97 -6.19
CA ALA A 57 -5.50 7.24 -4.75
C ALA A 57 -4.16 7.92 -4.39
N ALA A 58 -3.08 7.66 -5.13
CA ALA A 58 -1.79 8.30 -4.99
C ALA A 58 -1.75 9.71 -5.61
N ALA A 59 -2.69 10.02 -6.51
CA ALA A 59 -2.63 11.22 -7.33
C ALA A 59 -2.60 12.50 -6.46
N PRO A 60 -1.65 13.42 -6.72
CA PRO A 60 -1.47 14.62 -5.90
C PRO A 60 -2.70 15.54 -5.93
N ARG A 61 -3.51 15.46 -6.99
CA ARG A 61 -4.74 16.26 -7.17
C ARG A 61 -6.00 15.62 -6.59
N ALA A 62 -5.98 14.33 -6.20
CA ALA A 62 -7.13 13.69 -5.60
C ALA A 62 -7.40 14.27 -4.21
N SER A 63 -8.67 14.61 -3.94
CA SER A 63 -9.09 15.06 -2.61
C SER A 63 -8.94 13.94 -1.58
N MET A 64 -8.82 14.30 -0.29
CA MET A 64 -8.69 13.32 0.78
C MET A 64 -9.87 12.32 0.81
N ALA A 65 -11.08 12.79 0.53
CA ALA A 65 -12.27 11.95 0.47
C ALA A 65 -12.20 10.93 -0.67
N GLU A 66 -11.79 11.36 -1.87
CA GLU A 66 -11.61 10.45 -3.02
C GLU A 66 -10.55 9.40 -2.74
N ARG A 67 -9.42 9.78 -2.13
CA ARG A 67 -8.35 8.83 -1.77
C ARG A 67 -8.85 7.76 -0.82
N LEU A 68 -9.56 8.16 0.24
CA LEU A 68 -10.13 7.24 1.22
C LEU A 68 -11.17 6.31 0.57
N GLN A 69 -12.02 6.84 -0.31
CA GLN A 69 -13.00 6.04 -1.03
C GLN A 69 -12.31 4.98 -1.91
N LYS A 70 -11.30 5.36 -2.70
CA LYS A 70 -10.58 4.44 -3.59
C LYS A 70 -9.85 3.34 -2.82
N LEU A 71 -9.25 3.68 -1.68
CA LEU A 71 -8.60 2.69 -0.80
C LEU A 71 -9.62 1.73 -0.17
N ARG A 72 -10.78 2.23 0.26
CA ARG A 72 -11.87 1.37 0.76
C ARG A 72 -12.35 0.39 -0.32
N GLU A 73 -12.62 0.89 -1.53
CA GLU A 73 -13.02 0.06 -2.68
C GLU A 73 -11.98 -1.03 -2.98
N LEU A 74 -10.69 -0.73 -2.80
CA LEU A 74 -9.60 -1.69 -3.00
C LEU A 74 -9.58 -2.77 -1.92
N SER A 75 -9.78 -2.37 -0.66
CA SER A 75 -9.87 -3.28 0.49
C SER A 75 -11.04 -4.25 0.36
N GLU A 76 -12.22 -3.75 -0.04
CA GLU A 76 -13.41 -4.57 -0.26
C GLU A 76 -13.23 -5.52 -1.44
N ARG A 77 -12.59 -5.05 -2.52
CA ARG A 77 -12.29 -5.90 -3.68
C ARG A 77 -11.23 -6.96 -3.42
N ALA A 78 -10.31 -6.75 -2.49
CA ALA A 78 -9.31 -7.77 -2.15
C ALA A 78 -9.97 -9.09 -1.74
N GLY A 79 -11.02 -9.03 -0.89
CA GLY A 79 -11.80 -10.22 -0.51
C GLY A 79 -12.59 -10.82 -1.68
N ALA A 80 -13.13 -9.98 -2.57
CA ALA A 80 -13.83 -10.47 -3.76
C ALA A 80 -12.88 -11.17 -4.76
N LEU A 81 -11.65 -10.68 -4.91
CA LEU A 81 -10.63 -11.30 -5.77
C LEU A 81 -10.16 -12.65 -5.20
N GLU A 82 -10.06 -12.77 -3.88
CA GLU A 82 -9.75 -14.02 -3.18
C GLU A 82 -10.84 -15.07 -3.38
N ALA A 83 -12.10 -14.70 -3.12
CA ALA A 83 -13.24 -15.59 -3.32
C ALA A 83 -13.41 -16.04 -4.78
N GLN A 84 -12.96 -15.23 -5.74
CA GLN A 84 -12.95 -15.56 -7.17
C GLN A 84 -11.72 -16.37 -7.60
N GLY A 85 -10.79 -16.68 -6.69
CA GLY A 85 -9.54 -17.39 -6.99
C GLY A 85 -8.56 -16.61 -7.88
N LYS A 86 -8.75 -15.29 -8.02
CA LYS A 86 -7.92 -14.43 -8.87
C LYS A 86 -6.62 -14.01 -8.20
N VAL A 87 -6.56 -14.12 -6.88
CA VAL A 87 -5.40 -13.86 -6.04
C VAL A 87 -5.35 -14.90 -4.92
N SER A 88 -4.16 -15.14 -4.37
CA SER A 88 -4.05 -15.96 -3.17
C SER A 88 -4.66 -15.26 -1.96
N ARG A 89 -5.10 -16.02 -0.96
CA ARG A 89 -5.54 -15.45 0.33
C ARG A 89 -4.48 -14.54 0.96
N PHE A 90 -3.20 -14.90 0.83
CA PHE A 90 -2.09 -14.10 1.33
C PHE A 90 -1.99 -12.74 0.62
N ASP A 91 -2.17 -12.72 -0.70
CA ASP A 91 -2.11 -11.48 -1.49
C ASP A 91 -3.34 -10.60 -1.25
N ALA A 92 -4.51 -11.19 -1.08
CA ALA A 92 -5.73 -10.49 -0.69
C ALA A 92 -5.61 -9.85 0.70
N ASP A 93 -5.13 -10.59 1.69
CA ASP A 93 -4.88 -10.06 3.05
C ASP A 93 -3.89 -8.88 3.00
N ARG A 94 -2.84 -9.01 2.20
CA ARG A 94 -1.82 -7.98 2.03
C ARG A 94 -2.37 -6.74 1.32
N LEU A 95 -3.23 -6.92 0.31
CA LEU A 95 -3.95 -5.83 -0.36
C LEU A 95 -4.87 -5.10 0.61
N ALA A 96 -5.68 -5.83 1.37
CA ALA A 96 -6.60 -5.26 2.35
C ALA A 96 -5.86 -4.47 3.45
N ARG A 97 -4.85 -5.09 4.08
CA ARG A 97 -4.05 -4.44 5.13
C ARG A 97 -3.26 -3.23 4.61
N GLY A 98 -2.74 -3.30 3.39
CA GLY A 98 -2.03 -2.18 2.78
C GLY A 98 -2.96 -0.99 2.51
N ALA A 99 -4.16 -1.25 2.00
CA ALA A 99 -5.19 -0.23 1.83
C ALA A 99 -5.63 0.36 3.18
N GLU A 100 -5.82 -0.46 4.21
CA GLU A 100 -6.17 -0.02 5.56
C GLU A 100 -5.08 0.85 6.20
N ALA A 101 -3.82 0.45 6.11
CA ALA A 101 -2.69 1.25 6.60
C ALA A 101 -2.64 2.63 5.92
N ALA A 102 -2.86 2.68 4.61
CA ALA A 102 -2.94 3.93 3.86
C ALA A 102 -4.14 4.79 4.31
N MET A 103 -5.32 4.18 4.52
CA MET A 103 -6.50 4.89 5.05
C MET A 103 -6.23 5.48 6.43
N LEU A 104 -5.65 4.70 7.35
CA LEU A 104 -5.31 5.16 8.70
C LEU A 104 -4.30 6.31 8.68
N CYS A 105 -3.31 6.25 7.78
CA CYS A 105 -2.35 7.34 7.59
C CYS A 105 -3.07 8.63 7.17
N LEU A 106 -3.89 8.56 6.12
CA LEU A 106 -4.65 9.70 5.59
C LEU A 106 -5.67 10.26 6.61
N GLN A 107 -6.29 9.40 7.42
CA GLN A 107 -7.20 9.82 8.49
C GLN A 107 -6.49 10.59 9.59
N ARG A 108 -5.33 10.13 10.06
CA ARG A 108 -4.54 10.86 11.09
C ARG A 108 -4.12 12.24 10.61
N VAL A 109 -3.65 12.33 9.36
CA VAL A 109 -3.32 13.61 8.72
C VAL A 109 -4.52 14.56 8.69
N ARG A 110 -5.71 14.04 8.32
CA ARG A 110 -6.95 14.84 8.30
C ARG A 110 -7.31 15.38 9.68
N GLU A 111 -7.02 14.63 10.72
CA GLU A 111 -7.28 14.99 12.12
C GLU A 111 -6.19 15.86 12.75
N GLY A 112 -5.11 16.18 12.01
CA GLY A 112 -4.00 17.00 12.51
C GLY A 112 -3.10 16.27 13.52
N ARG A 113 -3.03 14.94 13.45
CA ARG A 113 -2.25 14.08 14.35
C ARG A 113 -1.02 13.46 13.69
#